data_AF-A0A382UA21-F1
#
_entry.id   AF-A0A382UA21-F1
#
_cell.length_a   1.000
_cell.length_b   1.000
_cell.length_c   1.000
_cell.angle_alpha   90.00
_cell.angle_beta   90.00
_cell.angle_gamma   90.00
#
_symmetry.space_group_name_H-M   'P 1'
#
loop_
_entity.id
_entity.type
_entity.pdbx_description
1 polymer ?
#
loop_
_entity_poly.entity_id
_entity_poly.type
_entity_poly.pdbx_seq_one_letter_code
_entity_poly.pdbx_strand_id
1 'polypeptide(L)'
;MSQSFLSLNFLPKGKFRVDLVEGVTKTNFFSICYGALTTIGLLTFISYATTYVLIENLSYQRNQIGTIVGDLQVVAEIALLIIFLPVGLIADKIGRRQVYSFGMFAMGLS
;
A
#
# COMPACT_ATOMS: atom_id res chain seq x y z
N MET A 1 3.81 -9.67 -35.70
CA MET A 1 2.33 -9.55 -35.78
C MET A 1 1.89 -8.60 -34.68
N SER A 2 1.31 -7.47 -35.07
CA SER A 2 0.86 -6.38 -34.19
C SER A 2 -0.38 -6.86 -33.42
N GLN A 3 -0.22 -7.22 -32.15
CA GLN A 3 -1.35 -7.58 -31.28
C GLN A 3 -1.66 -6.38 -30.38
N SER A 4 -2.90 -5.91 -30.47
CA SER A 4 -3.36 -4.62 -29.98
C SER A 4 -3.32 -4.53 -28.45
N PHE A 5 -2.47 -3.64 -27.93
CA PHE A 5 -2.57 -3.19 -26.54
C PHE A 5 -3.98 -2.64 -26.28
N LEU A 6 -4.63 -3.09 -25.21
CA LEU A 6 -5.90 -2.56 -24.75
C LEU A 6 -5.66 -1.15 -24.19
N SER A 7 -5.72 -0.14 -25.06
CA SER A 7 -5.53 1.25 -24.64
C SER A 7 -6.75 1.75 -23.88
N LEU A 8 -6.59 2.06 -22.60
CA LEU A 8 -7.59 2.82 -21.84
C LEU A 8 -7.47 4.29 -22.23
N ASN A 9 -8.51 4.82 -22.90
CA ASN A 9 -8.67 6.25 -23.10
C ASN A 9 -9.47 6.81 -21.92
N PHE A 10 -8.79 7.52 -21.02
CA PHE A 10 -9.40 8.08 -19.81
C PHE A 10 -10.19 9.38 -20.04
N LEU A 11 -9.99 10.08 -21.17
CA LEU A 11 -10.55 11.41 -21.49
C LEU A 11 -10.61 11.61 -23.03
N PRO A 12 -11.34 12.62 -23.56
CA PRO A 12 -11.47 12.81 -25.00
C PRO A 12 -10.10 13.04 -25.66
N LYS A 13 -9.90 12.33 -26.78
CA LYS A 13 -8.75 12.34 -27.71
C LYS A 13 -7.37 12.65 -27.09
N GLY A 14 -6.67 11.56 -26.74
CA GLY A 14 -5.24 11.42 -27.02
C GLY A 14 -4.23 11.93 -25.98
N LYS A 15 -4.67 12.49 -24.85
CA LYS A 15 -3.73 13.06 -23.85
C LYS A 15 -3.23 12.08 -22.79
N PHE A 16 -3.96 10.99 -22.51
CA PHE A 16 -3.55 9.96 -21.56
C PHE A 16 -3.96 8.58 -22.07
N ARG A 17 -3.01 7.92 -22.74
CA ARG A 17 -3.13 6.52 -23.17
C ARG A 17 -2.34 5.65 -22.19
N VAL A 18 -3.02 4.74 -21.52
CA VAL A 18 -2.37 3.70 -20.72
C VAL A 18 -2.46 2.42 -21.52
N ASP A 19 -1.31 1.91 -21.95
CA ASP A 19 -1.21 0.66 -22.67
C ASP A 19 -1.15 -0.49 -21.66
N LEU A 20 -2.18 -1.33 -21.66
CA LEU A 20 -2.27 -2.51 -20.81
C LEU A 20 -1.61 -3.71 -21.49
N VAL A 21 -0.89 -4.50 -20.70
CA VAL A 21 -0.37 -5.82 -21.13
C VAL A 21 -1.53 -6.72 -21.55
N GLU A 22 -1.28 -7.56 -22.54
CA GLU A 22 -2.23 -8.53 -23.07
C GLU A 22 -2.80 -9.42 -21.94
N GLY A 23 -4.13 -9.49 -21.85
CA GLY A 23 -4.83 -10.22 -20.78
C GLY A 23 -5.18 -9.40 -19.53
N VAL A 24 -4.71 -8.14 -19.39
CA VAL A 24 -5.14 -7.26 -18.30
C VAL A 24 -6.41 -6.52 -18.68
N THR A 25 -7.48 -6.73 -17.91
CA THR A 25 -8.75 -6.03 -18.10
C THR A 25 -8.71 -4.65 -17.46
N LYS A 26 -9.63 -3.75 -17.89
CA LYS A 26 -9.82 -2.44 -17.28
C LYS A 26 -10.13 -2.54 -15.77
N THR A 27 -10.88 -3.57 -15.37
CA THR A 27 -11.21 -3.81 -13.95
C THR A 27 -9.97 -4.12 -13.12
N ASN A 28 -9.03 -4.93 -13.62
CA ASN A 28 -7.78 -5.22 -12.91
C ASN A 28 -6.96 -3.93 -12.65
N PHE A 29 -6.91 -3.04 -13.65
CA PHE A 29 -6.24 -1.75 -13.51
C PHE A 29 -6.87 -0.90 -12.39
N PHE A 30 -8.19 -0.70 -12.43
CA PHE A 30 -8.88 0.08 -11.40
C PHE A 30 -8.78 -0.55 -10.02
N SER A 31 -8.83 -1.88 -9.90
CA SER A 31 -8.66 -2.58 -8.63
C SER A 31 -7.27 -2.33 -8.02
N ILE A 32 -6.20 -2.35 -8.82
CA ILE A 32 -4.84 -2.03 -8.35
C ILE A 32 -4.75 -0.56 -7.94
N CYS A 33 -5.31 0.36 -8.74
CA CYS A 33 -5.33 1.79 -8.40
C CYS A 33 -6.05 2.05 -7.07
N TYR A 34 -7.20 1.41 -6.85
CA TYR A 34 -7.95 1.50 -5.61
C TYR A 34 -7.16 0.92 -4.42
N GLY A 35 -6.55 -0.25 -4.60
CA GLY A 35 -5.71 -0.85 -3.56
C GLY A 35 -4.51 0.03 -3.20
N ALA A 36 -3.84 0.61 -4.20
CA ALA A 36 -2.72 1.53 -3.96
C ALA A 36 -3.17 2.80 -3.21
N LEU A 37 -4.28 3.41 -3.63
CA LEU A 37 -4.83 4.61 -3.01
C LEU A 37 -5.18 4.38 -1.54
N THR A 38 -5.90 3.29 -1.25
CA THR A 38 -6.28 2.93 0.13
C THR A 38 -5.06 2.61 0.98
N THR A 39 -4.07 1.90 0.43
CA THR A 39 -2.84 1.56 1.15
C THR A 39 -2.02 2.79 1.53
N ILE A 40 -1.79 3.69 0.58
CA ILE A 40 -1.02 4.91 0.85
C ILE A 40 -1.77 5.82 1.84
N GLY A 41 -3.09 5.93 1.69
CA GLY A 41 -3.93 6.69 2.62
C GLY A 41 -3.83 6.19 4.05
N LEU A 42 -3.94 4.87 4.26
CA LEU A 42 -3.86 4.25 5.57
C LEU A 42 -2.45 4.36 6.18
N LEU A 43 -1.39 4.13 5.40
CA LEU A 43 -0.01 4.30 5.86
C LEU A 43 0.27 5.75 6.29
N THR A 44 -0.20 6.73 5.52
CA THR A 44 -0.07 8.16 5.88
C THR A 44 -0.83 8.49 7.16
N PHE A 45 -2.03 7.92 7.32
CA PHE A 45 -2.84 8.08 8.52
C PHE A 45 -2.14 7.51 9.75
N ILE A 46 -1.58 6.30 9.68
CA ILE A 46 -0.86 5.68 10.80
C ILE A 46 0.33 6.54 11.25
N SER A 47 1.12 7.05 10.31
CA SER A 47 2.26 7.92 10.63
C SER A 47 1.84 9.20 11.35
N TYR A 48 0.73 9.81 10.92
CA TYR A 48 0.17 10.98 11.58
C TYR A 48 -0.42 10.64 12.96
N ALA A 49 -1.24 9.58 13.03
CA ALA A 49 -1.92 9.14 14.25
C ALA A 49 -0.93 8.78 15.36
N THR A 50 0.19 8.14 15.01
CA THR A 50 1.26 7.79 15.98
C THR A 50 1.77 9.03 16.70
N THR A 51 2.08 10.09 15.95
CA THR A 51 2.55 11.35 16.54
C THR A 51 1.47 12.02 17.39
N TYR A 52 0.22 12.03 16.91
CA TYR A 52 -0.91 12.59 17.64
C TYR A 52 -1.17 11.89 18.98
N VAL A 53 -1.16 10.55 19.00
CA VAL A 53 -1.38 9.75 20.21
C VAL A 53 -0.26 10.00 21.23
N LEU A 54 1.00 10.10 20.80
CA LEU A 54 2.12 10.39 21.70
C LEU A 54 1.99 11.77 22.37
N ILE A 55 1.52 12.78 21.65
CA ILE A 55 1.36 14.14 22.15
C ILE A 55 0.13 14.25 23.06
N GLU A 56 -1.04 13.94 22.50
CA GLU A 56 -2.32 14.30 23.13
C GLU A 56 -2.78 13.25 24.15
N ASN A 57 -2.48 11.96 23.92
CA ASN A 57 -2.94 10.89 24.83
C ASN A 57 -1.87 10.53 25.87
N LEU A 58 -0.59 10.54 25.50
CA LEU A 58 0.52 10.15 26.37
C LEU A 58 1.29 11.35 26.97
N SER A 59 0.92 12.58 26.60
CA SER A 59 1.50 13.83 27.14
C SER A 59 3.03 13.92 27.02
N TYR A 60 3.63 13.32 25.98
CA TYR A 60 5.08 13.42 25.76
C TYR A 60 5.50 14.85 25.41
N GLN A 61 6.68 15.25 25.91
CA GLN A 61 7.24 16.58 25.66
C GLN A 61 7.64 16.76 24.19
N ARG A 62 7.15 17.83 23.56
CA ARG A 62 7.38 18.13 22.12
C ARG A 62 8.85 18.19 21.71
N ASN A 63 9.74 18.51 22.64
CA ASN A 63 11.17 18.63 22.36
C ASN A 63 11.85 17.31 21.99
N GLN A 64 11.31 16.15 22.38
CA GLN A 64 11.93 14.83 22.13
C GLN A 64 11.14 13.96 21.15
N ILE A 65 10.06 14.48 20.58
CA ILE A 65 9.13 13.68 19.74
C ILE A 65 9.81 13.17 18.48
N GLY A 66 10.68 13.97 17.86
CA GLY A 66 11.40 13.54 16.66
C GLY A 66 12.20 12.26 16.88
N THR A 67 12.88 12.15 18.02
CA THR A 67 13.66 10.96 18.38
C THR A 67 12.75 9.78 18.68
N ILE A 68 11.70 9.96 19.48
CA ILE A 68 10.78 8.88 19.88
C ILE A 68 10.03 8.30 18.67
N VAL A 69 9.51 9.17 17.80
CA VAL A 69 8.82 8.73 16.56
C VAL A 69 9.83 8.06 15.62
N GLY A 70 11.05 8.58 15.53
CA GLY A 70 12.14 7.95 14.77
C GLY A 70 12.45 6.54 15.26
N ASP A 71 12.62 6.34 16.56
CA ASP A 71 12.90 5.03 17.16
C ASP A 71 11.74 4.04 16.92
N LEU A 72 10.49 4.49 17.08
CA LEU A 72 9.30 3.69 16.77
C LEU A 72 9.24 3.28 15.30
N GLN A 73 9.58 4.19 14.38
CA GLN A 73 9.62 3.91 12.95
C GLN A 73 10.70 2.87 12.62
N VAL A 74 11.89 2.97 13.23
CA VAL A 74 12.96 1.97 13.05
C VAL A 74 12.51 0.59 13.54
N VAL A 75 11.87 0.51 14.70
CA VAL A 75 11.32 -0.75 15.23
C VAL A 75 10.24 -1.30 14.28
N ALA A 76 9.38 -0.44 13.75
CA ALA A 76 8.35 -0.82 12.78
C ALA A 76 8.98 -1.39 11.49
N GLU A 77 10.04 -0.77 10.97
CA GLU A 77 10.75 -1.27 9.79
C GLU A 77 11.41 -2.63 10.05
N ILE A 78 12.03 -2.83 11.21
CA ILE A 78 12.60 -4.13 11.59
C ILE A 78 11.50 -5.20 11.64
N ALA A 79 10.36 -4.88 12.27
CA ALA A 79 9.22 -5.80 12.33
C ALA A 79 8.67 -6.13 10.92
N LEU A 80 8.56 -5.13 10.04
CA LEU A 80 8.13 -5.32 8.65
C LEU A 80 9.09 -6.23 7.87
N LEU A 81 10.41 -6.03 8.00
CA LEU A 81 11.41 -6.88 7.35
C LEU A 81 11.29 -8.35 7.80
N ILE A 82 11.08 -8.58 9.10
CA ILE A 82 10.88 -9.92 9.66
C ILE A 82 9.60 -10.55 9.11
N ILE A 83 8.53 -9.78 8.91
CA ILE A 83 7.23 -10.27 8.40
C ILE A 83 7.24 -10.46 6.88
N PHE A 84 7.98 -9.65 6.12
CA PHE A 84 8.02 -9.75 4.66
C PHE A 84 8.63 -11.05 4.16
N LEU A 85 9.63 -11.60 4.87
CA LEU A 85 10.22 -12.90 4.57
C LEU A 85 9.19 -14.05 4.55
N PRO A 86 8.49 -14.36 5.66
CA PRO A 86 7.51 -15.43 5.69
C PRO A 86 6.30 -15.16 4.79
N VAL A 87 5.82 -13.91 4.71
CA VAL A 87 4.69 -13.56 3.84
C VAL A 87 5.06 -13.74 2.36
N GLY A 88 6.29 -13.40 1.98
CA GLY A 88 6.81 -13.66 0.63
C GLY A 88 6.84 -15.15 0.29
N LEU A 89 7.35 -15.98 1.19
CA LEU A 89 7.35 -17.44 1.02
C LEU A 89 5.93 -18.02 0.91
N ILE A 90 4.98 -17.48 1.69
CA ILE A 90 3.57 -17.86 1.61
C ILE A 90 2.96 -17.43 0.27
N ALA A 91 3.30 -16.25 -0.23
CA ALA A 91 2.82 -15.75 -1.52
C ALA A 91 3.28 -16.61 -2.69
N ASP A 92 4.48 -17.18 -2.61
CA ASP A 92 4.98 -18.10 -3.61
C ASP A 92 4.30 -19.47 -3.55
N LYS A 93 3.83 -19.91 -2.37
CA LYS A 93 3.19 -21.23 -2.17
C LYS A 93 1.68 -21.24 -2.40
N ILE A 94 0.96 -20.24 -1.88
CA ILE A 94 -0.52 -20.15 -1.93
C ILE A 94 -0.99 -19.37 -3.17
N GLY A 95 -0.09 -18.60 -3.77
CA GLY A 95 -0.36 -17.76 -4.93
C GLY A 95 -0.62 -16.30 -4.53
N ARG A 96 -0.02 -15.40 -5.31
CA ARG A 96 0.03 -13.95 -5.05
C ARG A 96 -1.35 -13.29 -4.90
N ARG A 97 -2.36 -13.79 -5.63
CA ARG A 97 -3.72 -13.24 -5.58
C ARG A 97 -4.36 -13.41 -4.20
N GLN A 98 -4.22 -14.58 -3.57
CA GLN A 98 -4.84 -14.83 -2.27
C GLN A 98 -4.16 -14.01 -1.18
N VAL A 99 -2.82 -13.93 -1.21
CA VAL A 99 -2.07 -13.12 -0.25
C VAL A 99 -2.42 -11.63 -0.38
N TYR A 100 -2.59 -11.13 -1.62
CA TYR A 100 -3.02 -9.75 -1.83
C TYR A 100 -4.41 -9.47 -1.26
N SER A 101 -5.40 -10.34 -1.53
CA SER A 101 -6.75 -10.18 -0.99
C SER A 101 -6.79 -10.27 0.54
N PHE A 102 -5.99 -11.16 1.14
CA PHE A 102 -5.86 -11.25 2.59
C PHE A 102 -5.25 -9.98 3.19
N GLY A 103 -4.19 -9.45 2.57
CA GLY A 103 -3.57 -8.18 2.99
C GLY A 103 -4.57 -7.03 2.96
N MET A 104 -5.35 -6.90 1.88
CA MET A 104 -6.40 -5.89 1.77
C MET A 104 -7.50 -6.07 2.84
N PHE A 105 -7.86 -7.30 3.17
CA PHE A 105 -8.82 -7.58 4.23
C PHE A 105 -8.28 -7.19 5.62
N ALA A 106 -7.04 -7.57 5.92
CA ALA A 106 -6.37 -7.22 7.18
C ALA A 106 -6.26 -5.70 7.36
N MET A 107 -5.94 -4.98 6.28
CA MET A 107 -5.94 -3.52 6.26
C MET A 107 -7.31 -2.89 6.49
N GLY A 108 -8.40 -3.56 6.10
CA GLY A 108 -9.75 -3.08 6.40
C GLY A 108 -10.14 -3.23 7.88
N LEU A 109 -9.39 -4.02 8.66
CA LEU A 109 -9.64 -4.23 10.09
C LEU A 109 -8.81 -3.31 11.00
N SER A 110 -7.71 -2.75 10.49
CA SER A 110 -6.83 -1.81 11.22
C SER A 110 -7.39 -0.41 11.23
#